data_AF-A0A939KPD2-F1
#
_entry.id   AF-A0A939KPD2-F1
#
_cell.length_a   1.000
_cell.length_b   1.000
_cell.length_c   1.000
_cell.angle_alpha   90.00
_cell.angle_beta   90.00
_cell.angle_gamma   90.00
#
_symmetry.space_group_name_H-M   'P 1'
#
loop_
_entity.id
_entity.type
_entity.pdbx_description
1 polymer ?
#
loop_
_entity_poly.entity_id
_entity_poly.type
_entity_poly.pdbx_seq_one_letter_code
_entity_poly.pdbx_strand_id
1 'polypeptide(L)'
;MIPLCVPKGQESVALRCGATWSSAEGCHVVEALPLIMEPTSPLLGFLPYRFRPDRAPPYVRPWMVPQPLWGWNLRALLAKADWDTVRRWAYRRAGYRCRICGQRGSDYPVEADEGWAYDDARCVQTLKGVVALCPRCHEVRHWGRTMATGREGPALEWMVFINGWSTEDAQNCAQAALQEWSLRSARSWTCDISWVEQTFGLPILPDARERAAARQKNLVGLARQTYYGKP
;
A
#
# COMPACT_ATOMS: atom_id res chain seq x y z
N MET A 1 2.58 -22.46 -8.43
CA MET A 1 1.28 -21.78 -8.65
C MET A 1 1.35 -20.34 -8.16
N ILE A 2 0.86 -19.38 -8.93
CA ILE A 2 0.79 -17.96 -8.57
C ILE A 2 -0.63 -17.67 -8.02
N PRO A 3 -0.77 -17.16 -6.79
CA PRO A 3 -2.06 -16.75 -6.26
C PRO A 3 -2.56 -15.46 -6.95
N LEU A 4 -3.82 -15.48 -7.35
CA LEU A 4 -4.47 -14.38 -8.07
C LEU A 4 -5.26 -13.48 -7.11
N CYS A 5 -5.21 -12.18 -7.37
CA CYS A 5 -6.01 -11.14 -6.74
C CYS A 5 -7.35 -10.96 -7.46
N VAL A 6 -8.14 -12.03 -7.59
CA VAL A 6 -9.43 -12.01 -8.30
C VAL A 6 -10.47 -11.20 -7.51
N PRO A 7 -11.06 -10.14 -8.10
CA PRO A 7 -12.13 -9.39 -7.45
C PRO A 7 -13.32 -10.28 -7.11
N LYS A 8 -13.98 -10.01 -5.96
CA LYS A 8 -15.24 -10.68 -5.62
C LYS A 8 -16.30 -10.40 -6.68
N GLY A 9 -16.88 -11.46 -7.24
CA GLY A 9 -17.81 -11.41 -8.38
C GLY A 9 -17.17 -11.66 -9.74
N GLN A 10 -15.84 -11.81 -9.83
CA GLN A 10 -15.12 -12.11 -11.08
C GLN A 10 -14.47 -13.50 -11.09
N GLU A 11 -14.85 -14.37 -10.17
CA GLU A 11 -14.36 -15.75 -10.07
C GLU A 11 -14.57 -16.54 -11.36
N SER A 12 -15.76 -16.41 -11.98
CA SER A 12 -16.07 -17.09 -13.25
C SER A 12 -15.20 -16.62 -14.41
N VAL A 13 -14.79 -15.34 -14.42
CA VAL A 13 -13.86 -14.80 -15.42
C VAL A 13 -12.48 -15.44 -15.24
N ALA A 14 -11.99 -15.51 -14.01
CA ALA A 14 -10.69 -16.12 -13.72
C ALA A 14 -10.65 -17.60 -14.16
N LEU A 15 -11.71 -18.36 -13.84
CA LEU A 15 -11.83 -19.77 -14.24
C LEU A 15 -11.85 -19.93 -15.78
N ARG A 16 -12.64 -19.12 -16.49
CA ARG A 16 -12.68 -19.16 -17.97
C ARG A 16 -11.35 -18.82 -18.63
N CYS A 17 -10.51 -18.04 -17.94
CA CYS A 17 -9.19 -17.66 -18.45
C CYS A 17 -8.07 -18.61 -17.99
N GLY A 18 -8.39 -19.78 -17.41
CA GLY A 18 -7.41 -20.80 -17.06
C GLY A 18 -6.89 -20.76 -15.62
N ALA A 19 -7.49 -19.96 -14.74
CA ALA A 19 -7.24 -20.09 -13.32
C ALA A 19 -7.93 -21.34 -12.74
N THR A 20 -7.36 -21.90 -11.68
CA THR A 20 -7.95 -23.01 -10.91
C THR A 20 -8.11 -22.62 -9.45
N TRP A 21 -9.08 -23.20 -8.75
CA TRP A 21 -9.21 -22.98 -7.31
C TRP A 21 -8.21 -23.86 -6.54
N SER A 22 -7.42 -23.26 -5.66
CA SER A 22 -6.56 -23.98 -4.72
C SER A 22 -7.16 -23.89 -3.32
N SER A 23 -7.55 -25.03 -2.76
CA SER A 23 -8.05 -25.11 -1.37
C SER A 23 -6.96 -24.81 -0.35
N ALA A 24 -5.71 -25.19 -0.62
CA ALA A 24 -4.57 -24.88 0.25
C ALA A 24 -4.33 -23.37 0.36
N GLU A 25 -4.46 -22.66 -0.75
CA GLU A 25 -4.34 -21.20 -0.79
C GLU A 25 -5.65 -20.50 -0.41
N GLY A 26 -6.79 -21.16 -0.54
CA GLY A 26 -8.11 -20.54 -0.44
C GLY A 26 -8.29 -19.42 -1.46
N CYS A 27 -7.82 -19.61 -2.69
CA CYS A 27 -7.97 -18.65 -3.78
C CYS A 27 -7.83 -19.28 -5.16
N HIS A 28 -8.14 -18.49 -6.20
CA HIS A 28 -7.78 -18.83 -7.56
C HIS A 28 -6.27 -18.67 -7.77
N VAL A 29 -5.67 -19.63 -8.44
CA VAL A 29 -4.27 -19.68 -8.79
C VAL A 29 -4.10 -19.91 -10.28
N VAL A 30 -2.93 -19.57 -10.81
CA VAL A 30 -2.51 -19.94 -12.17
C VAL A 30 -1.13 -20.60 -12.11
N GLU A 31 -0.81 -21.45 -13.07
CA GLU A 31 0.52 -22.07 -13.14
C GLU A 31 1.62 -21.00 -13.31
N ALA A 32 2.74 -21.23 -12.63
CA ALA A 32 3.82 -20.26 -12.50
C ALA A 32 4.77 -20.34 -13.70
N LEU A 33 4.33 -19.83 -14.84
CA LEU A 33 5.11 -19.60 -16.08
C LEU A 33 5.82 -20.83 -16.71
N PRO A 34 6.13 -20.79 -18.04
CA PRO A 34 6.16 -19.62 -18.91
C PRO A 34 4.76 -19.26 -19.43
N LEU A 35 4.09 -18.32 -18.75
CA LEU A 35 2.94 -17.55 -19.19
C LEU A 35 3.43 -16.71 -20.36
N ILE A 36 3.40 -17.30 -21.55
CA ILE A 36 3.12 -16.52 -22.75
C ILE A 36 1.65 -16.13 -22.61
N MET A 37 1.40 -15.09 -21.82
CA MET A 37 0.07 -14.54 -21.64
C MET A 37 -0.11 -13.42 -22.66
N GLU A 38 -1.15 -13.55 -23.48
CA GLU A 38 -1.57 -12.49 -24.38
C GLU A 38 -1.75 -11.17 -23.59
N PRO A 39 -1.24 -10.02 -24.10
CA PRO A 39 -1.38 -8.72 -23.45
C PRO A 39 -2.84 -8.30 -23.16
N THR A 40 -3.80 -8.96 -23.81
CA THR A 40 -5.24 -8.73 -23.65
C THR A 40 -5.90 -9.65 -22.64
N SER A 41 -5.17 -10.62 -22.07
CA SER A 41 -5.74 -11.59 -21.12
C SER A 41 -6.27 -10.91 -19.85
N PRO A 42 -7.54 -11.15 -19.45
CA PRO A 42 -8.09 -10.64 -18.20
C PRO A 42 -7.28 -11.06 -16.96
N LEU A 43 -6.58 -12.20 -17.02
CA LEU A 43 -5.72 -12.66 -15.93
C LEU A 43 -4.62 -11.67 -15.58
N LEU A 44 -4.15 -10.83 -16.53
CA LEU A 44 -3.17 -9.78 -16.22
C LEU A 44 -3.69 -8.87 -15.11
N GLY A 45 -4.99 -8.53 -15.14
CA GLY A 45 -5.64 -7.72 -14.11
C GLY A 45 -5.70 -8.41 -12.75
N PHE A 46 -5.67 -9.75 -12.71
CA PHE A 46 -5.72 -10.53 -11.48
C PHE A 46 -4.35 -10.89 -10.93
N LEU A 47 -3.29 -10.83 -11.75
CA LEU A 47 -1.93 -11.08 -11.27
C LEU A 47 -1.50 -10.02 -10.25
N PRO A 48 -0.86 -10.44 -9.13
CA PRO A 48 -0.11 -9.52 -8.29
C PRO A 48 1.00 -8.84 -9.10
N TYR A 49 1.34 -7.60 -8.76
CA TYR A 49 2.26 -6.77 -9.55
C TYR A 49 3.62 -7.43 -9.79
N ARG A 50 4.15 -8.17 -8.82
CA ARG A 50 5.42 -8.88 -8.95
C ARG A 50 5.43 -9.93 -10.07
N PHE A 51 4.25 -10.49 -10.40
CA PHE A 51 4.11 -11.54 -11.40
C PHE A 51 3.58 -11.01 -12.73
N ARG A 52 3.42 -9.69 -12.87
CA ARG A 52 2.94 -9.07 -14.11
C ARG A 52 4.11 -8.92 -15.10
N PRO A 53 4.01 -9.50 -16.31
CA PRO A 53 5.08 -9.41 -17.31
C PRO A 53 5.28 -7.99 -17.85
N ASP A 54 4.27 -7.14 -17.76
CA ASP A 54 4.30 -5.74 -18.18
C ASP A 54 4.86 -4.79 -17.10
N ARG A 55 5.44 -5.32 -16.02
CA ARG A 55 6.01 -4.53 -14.92
C ARG A 55 7.42 -4.99 -14.58
N ALA A 56 8.27 -4.02 -14.29
CA ALA A 56 9.61 -4.23 -13.75
C ALA A 56 9.65 -3.78 -12.28
N PRO A 57 10.60 -4.29 -11.47
CA PRO A 57 10.83 -3.77 -10.13
C PRO A 57 11.22 -2.27 -10.16
N PRO A 58 10.99 -1.51 -9.08
CA PRO A 58 10.47 -1.95 -7.78
C PRO A 58 8.98 -2.29 -7.77
N TYR A 59 8.63 -3.46 -7.23
CA TYR A 59 7.23 -3.83 -6.95
C TYR A 59 6.78 -3.36 -5.57
N VAL A 60 7.69 -3.31 -4.59
CA VAL A 60 7.48 -2.70 -3.27
C VAL A 60 8.68 -1.83 -2.90
N ARG A 61 8.44 -0.67 -2.30
CA ARG A 61 9.50 0.19 -1.77
C ARG A 61 8.93 1.12 -0.70
N PRO A 62 9.79 1.71 0.16
CA PRO A 62 9.41 2.80 1.03
C PRO A 62 8.67 3.91 0.28
N TRP A 63 7.56 4.35 0.84
CA TRP A 63 6.75 5.44 0.31
C TRP A 63 6.21 6.27 1.47
N MET A 64 7.14 6.91 2.15
CA MET A 64 6.87 7.58 3.40
C MET A 64 6.06 8.84 3.16
N VAL A 65 5.06 9.05 4.00
CA VAL A 65 4.27 10.27 4.04
C VAL A 65 5.13 11.37 4.68
N PRO A 66 5.24 12.57 4.09
CA PRO A 66 5.95 13.70 4.71
C PRO A 66 5.40 13.99 6.11
N GLN A 67 6.27 14.33 7.06
CA GLN A 67 5.88 14.58 8.46
C GLN A 67 4.75 15.63 8.61
N PRO A 68 4.70 16.71 7.82
CA PRO A 68 3.60 17.68 7.81
C PRO A 68 2.22 17.08 7.49
N LEU A 69 2.18 15.90 6.86
CA LEU A 69 0.97 15.18 6.44
C LEU A 69 0.68 13.95 7.31
N TRP A 70 1.46 13.68 8.36
CA TRP A 70 1.16 12.58 9.27
C TRP A 70 -0.20 12.76 9.93
N GLY A 71 -1.04 11.73 9.90
CA GLY A 71 -2.41 11.80 10.43
C GLY A 71 -3.45 12.34 9.44
N TRP A 72 -3.03 12.90 8.30
CA TRP A 72 -3.91 13.27 7.17
C TRP A 72 -4.19 12.04 6.31
N ASN A 73 -5.03 11.14 6.83
CA ASN A 73 -5.39 9.88 6.19
C ASN A 73 -6.89 9.63 6.27
N LEU A 74 -7.40 8.69 5.47
CA LEU A 74 -8.84 8.49 5.31
C LEU A 74 -9.53 8.11 6.62
N ARG A 75 -8.83 7.38 7.50
CA ARG A 75 -9.33 7.03 8.84
C ARG A 75 -9.59 8.27 9.71
N ALA A 76 -8.80 9.33 9.55
CA ALA A 76 -8.97 10.59 10.29
C ALA A 76 -9.93 11.55 9.59
N LEU A 77 -10.04 11.48 8.26
CA LEU A 77 -10.78 12.45 7.46
C LEU A 77 -12.24 12.03 7.18
N LEU A 78 -12.56 10.73 7.33
CA LEU A 78 -13.89 10.17 7.11
C LEU A 78 -14.52 9.69 8.41
N ALA A 79 -15.85 9.52 8.38
CA ALA A 79 -16.55 8.74 9.40
C ALA A 79 -16.06 7.28 9.35
N LYS A 80 -16.13 6.58 10.48
CA LYS A 80 -15.67 5.19 10.55
C LYS A 80 -16.38 4.27 9.56
N ALA A 81 -17.70 4.44 9.38
CA ALA A 81 -18.48 3.64 8.44
C ALA A 81 -18.07 3.89 6.99
N ASP A 82 -17.78 5.14 6.64
CA ASP A 82 -17.33 5.55 5.30
C ASP A 82 -15.93 5.01 5.01
N TRP A 83 -15.02 5.13 5.98
CA TRP A 83 -13.71 4.50 5.87
C TRP A 83 -13.82 2.97 5.73
N ASP A 84 -14.73 2.33 6.48
CA ASP A 84 -14.99 0.89 6.36
C ASP A 84 -15.49 0.51 4.96
N THR A 85 -16.31 1.36 4.33
CA THR A 85 -16.75 1.20 2.93
C THR A 85 -15.57 1.23 1.96
N VAL A 86 -14.73 2.26 2.04
CA VAL A 86 -13.57 2.42 1.14
C VAL A 86 -12.57 1.28 1.29
N ARG A 87 -12.18 0.92 2.51
CA ARG A 87 -11.18 -0.14 2.73
C ARG A 87 -11.70 -1.53 2.34
N ARG A 88 -12.98 -1.84 2.60
CA ARG A 88 -13.59 -3.13 2.20
C ARG A 88 -13.75 -3.23 0.69
N TRP A 89 -14.04 -2.12 0.01
CA TRP A 89 -14.02 -2.06 -1.45
C TRP A 89 -12.64 -2.46 -2.00
N ALA A 90 -11.55 -1.91 -1.45
CA ALA A 90 -10.19 -2.26 -1.86
C ALA A 90 -9.88 -3.74 -1.62
N TYR A 91 -10.28 -4.30 -0.46
CA TYR A 91 -10.08 -5.72 -0.15
C TYR A 91 -10.83 -6.64 -1.11
N ARG A 92 -12.11 -6.36 -1.37
CA ARG A 92 -12.93 -7.15 -2.30
C ARG A 92 -12.40 -7.08 -3.73
N ARG A 93 -11.93 -5.92 -4.17
CA ARG A 93 -11.31 -5.74 -5.50
C ARG A 93 -10.00 -6.52 -5.65
N ALA A 94 -9.33 -6.85 -4.55
CA ALA A 94 -8.10 -7.62 -4.56
C ALA A 94 -8.30 -9.11 -4.20
N GLY A 95 -9.55 -9.57 -4.03
CA GLY A 95 -9.83 -10.93 -3.57
C GLY A 95 -9.26 -11.23 -2.19
N TYR A 96 -9.09 -10.20 -1.34
CA TYR A 96 -8.42 -10.29 -0.03
C TYR A 96 -6.97 -10.80 -0.12
N ARG A 97 -6.26 -10.43 -1.19
CA ARG A 97 -4.84 -10.75 -1.38
C ARG A 97 -4.03 -9.50 -1.69
N CYS A 98 -2.76 -9.52 -1.29
CA CYS A 98 -1.85 -8.42 -1.55
C CYS A 98 -1.73 -8.16 -3.06
N ARG A 99 -2.04 -6.94 -3.52
CA ARG A 99 -1.91 -6.58 -4.94
C ARG A 99 -0.47 -6.57 -5.44
N ILE A 100 0.52 -6.52 -4.55
CA ILE A 100 1.94 -6.56 -4.91
C ILE A 100 2.42 -8.00 -5.08
N CYS A 101 2.29 -8.82 -4.04
CA CYS A 101 2.94 -10.14 -3.96
C CYS A 101 1.97 -11.33 -3.95
N GLY A 102 0.67 -11.09 -3.83
CA GLY A 102 -0.36 -12.12 -3.76
C GLY A 102 -0.51 -12.80 -2.39
N GLN A 103 0.40 -12.56 -1.44
CA GLN A 103 0.34 -13.15 -0.09
C GLN A 103 -0.70 -12.50 0.83
N ARG A 104 -0.87 -13.07 2.02
CA ARG A 104 -1.77 -12.63 3.09
C ARG A 104 -1.06 -12.60 4.44
N GLY A 105 -1.57 -11.80 5.38
CA GLY A 105 -1.17 -11.87 6.79
C GLY A 105 -1.87 -13.00 7.57
N SER A 106 -1.36 -13.32 8.75
CA SER A 106 -1.92 -14.33 9.67
C SER A 106 -3.18 -13.83 10.38
N ASP A 107 -3.11 -12.64 10.98
CA ASP A 107 -4.20 -12.10 11.82
C ASP A 107 -5.29 -11.44 10.96
N TYR A 108 -4.85 -10.80 9.88
CA TYR A 108 -5.70 -10.23 8.86
C TYR A 108 -5.06 -10.42 7.49
N PRO A 109 -5.85 -10.77 6.46
CA PRO A 109 -5.28 -11.14 5.17
C PRO A 109 -4.60 -9.96 4.48
N VAL A 110 -5.18 -8.76 4.59
CA VAL A 110 -4.68 -7.53 3.95
C VAL A 110 -5.01 -6.30 4.78
N GLU A 111 -4.22 -5.25 4.58
CA GLU A 111 -4.39 -3.89 5.08
C GLU A 111 -4.66 -2.94 3.92
N ALA A 112 -5.26 -1.79 4.22
CA ALA A 112 -5.53 -0.76 3.22
C ALA A 112 -4.39 0.26 3.25
N ASP A 113 -3.67 0.35 2.13
CA ASP A 113 -2.63 1.36 1.87
C ASP A 113 -3.22 2.47 0.99
N GLU A 114 -3.05 3.71 1.41
CA GLU A 114 -3.46 4.87 0.62
C GLU A 114 -2.38 5.17 -0.45
N GLY A 115 -2.79 5.10 -1.71
CA GLY A 115 -1.93 5.37 -2.87
C GLY A 115 -1.79 6.87 -3.11
N TRP A 116 -0.79 7.48 -2.48
CA TRP A 116 -0.49 8.92 -2.62
C TRP A 116 0.39 9.24 -3.81
N ALA A 117 0.06 10.30 -4.54
CA ALA A 117 0.95 11.02 -5.46
C ALA A 117 1.37 12.36 -4.83
N TYR A 118 2.56 12.86 -5.18
CA TYR A 118 3.11 14.11 -4.67
C TYR A 118 3.50 15.01 -5.83
N ASP A 119 2.93 16.22 -5.85
CA ASP A 119 3.43 17.35 -6.65
C ASP A 119 4.36 18.17 -5.77
N ASP A 120 5.66 17.91 -5.89
CA ASP A 120 6.69 18.62 -5.11
C ASP A 120 6.76 20.10 -5.52
N ALA A 121 6.42 20.52 -6.73
CA ALA A 121 6.50 21.94 -7.09
C ALA A 121 5.41 22.74 -6.36
N ARG A 122 4.18 22.21 -6.33
CA ARG A 122 3.01 22.86 -5.71
C ARG A 122 2.78 22.46 -4.25
N CYS A 123 3.55 21.52 -3.72
CA CYS A 123 3.34 20.90 -2.41
C CYS A 123 1.92 20.33 -2.24
N VAL A 124 1.45 19.54 -3.21
CA VAL A 124 0.13 18.87 -3.14
C VAL A 124 0.32 17.36 -3.02
N GLN A 125 -0.18 16.76 -1.95
CA GLN A 125 -0.38 15.32 -1.85
C GLN A 125 -1.78 14.99 -2.37
N THR A 126 -1.89 14.10 -3.35
CA THR A 126 -3.19 13.68 -3.92
C THR A 126 -3.42 12.19 -3.73
N LEU A 127 -4.58 11.83 -3.18
CA LEU A 127 -5.02 10.45 -3.12
C LEU A 127 -5.39 9.93 -4.52
N LYS A 128 -4.77 8.85 -4.95
CA LYS A 128 -5.08 8.18 -6.23
C LYS A 128 -5.90 6.90 -6.06
N GLY A 129 -6.01 6.41 -4.83
CA GLY A 129 -6.88 5.31 -4.46
C GLY A 129 -6.39 4.55 -3.25
N VAL A 130 -7.04 3.43 -2.95
CA VAL A 130 -6.69 2.55 -1.84
C VAL A 130 -6.42 1.15 -2.36
N VAL A 131 -5.29 0.58 -1.96
CA VAL A 131 -4.82 -0.73 -2.40
C VAL A 131 -4.73 -1.71 -1.23
N ALA A 132 -5.08 -2.97 -1.47
CA ALA A 132 -4.97 -4.04 -0.48
C ALA A 132 -3.55 -4.62 -0.48
N LEU A 133 -2.83 -4.53 0.63
CA LEU A 133 -1.48 -5.06 0.80
C LEU A 133 -1.43 -6.08 1.94
N CYS A 134 -0.57 -7.10 1.86
CA CYS A 134 -0.28 -7.91 3.04
C CYS A 134 0.54 -7.09 4.05
N PRO A 135 0.57 -7.50 5.34
CA PRO A 135 1.27 -6.74 6.37
C PRO A 135 2.74 -6.48 6.04
N ARG A 136 3.46 -7.49 5.50
CA ARG A 136 4.88 -7.35 5.13
C ARG A 136 5.13 -6.32 4.02
N CYS A 137 4.28 -6.29 2.98
CA CYS A 137 4.39 -5.26 1.94
C CYS A 137 4.01 -3.87 2.47
N HIS A 138 3.04 -3.79 3.36
CA HIS A 138 2.60 -2.55 3.97
C HIS A 138 3.64 -1.99 4.97
N GLU A 139 4.36 -2.85 5.71
CA GLU A 139 5.54 -2.49 6.51
C GLU A 139 6.60 -1.80 5.65
N VAL A 140 6.92 -2.33 4.46
CA VAL A 140 7.90 -1.69 3.56
C VAL A 140 7.42 -0.31 3.11
N ARG A 141 6.14 -0.16 2.75
CA ARG A 141 5.56 1.14 2.35
C ARG A 141 5.66 2.18 3.47
N HIS A 142 5.31 1.78 4.70
CA HIS A 142 5.39 2.61 5.90
C HIS A 142 6.73 2.51 6.63
N TRP A 143 7.82 2.71 5.89
CA TRP A 143 9.19 2.52 6.39
C TRP A 143 9.49 3.26 7.69
N GLY A 144 9.07 4.52 7.84
CA GLY A 144 9.30 5.28 9.08
C GLY A 144 8.64 4.65 10.32
N ARG A 145 7.43 4.08 10.20
CA ARG A 145 6.80 3.33 11.29
C ARG A 145 7.57 2.03 11.57
N THR A 146 7.94 1.33 10.50
CA THR A 146 8.69 0.08 10.56
C THR A 146 10.02 0.25 11.31
N MET A 147 10.77 1.31 11.01
CA MET A 147 11.98 1.69 11.75
C MET A 147 11.69 2.01 13.22
N ALA A 148 10.65 2.81 13.50
CA ALA A 148 10.28 3.15 14.88
C ALA A 148 9.93 1.91 15.73
N THR A 149 9.48 0.83 15.09
CA THR A 149 9.17 -0.46 15.75
C THR A 149 10.33 -1.48 15.71
N GLY A 150 11.51 -1.11 15.20
CA GLY A 150 12.68 -2.01 15.10
C GLY A 150 12.50 -3.16 14.11
N ARG A 151 11.63 -2.97 13.10
CA ARG A 151 11.28 -3.97 12.09
C ARG A 151 12.00 -3.76 10.76
N GLU A 152 12.99 -2.85 10.68
CA GLU A 152 13.64 -2.52 9.41
C GLU A 152 14.36 -3.71 8.76
N GLY A 153 15.03 -4.59 9.53
CA GLY A 153 15.76 -5.75 9.00
C GLY A 153 14.84 -6.71 8.24
N PRO A 154 13.79 -7.25 8.88
CA PRO A 154 12.81 -8.11 8.21
C PRO A 154 12.09 -7.45 7.03
N ALA A 155 11.87 -6.13 7.08
CA ALA A 155 11.27 -5.39 5.97
C ALA A 155 12.25 -5.22 4.80
N LEU A 156 13.54 -5.02 5.07
CA LEU A 156 14.61 -4.97 4.06
C LEU A 156 14.74 -6.32 3.33
N GLU A 157 14.80 -7.42 4.08
CA GLU A 157 14.82 -8.78 3.53
C GLU A 157 13.58 -9.05 2.66
N TRP A 158 12.42 -8.56 3.10
CA TRP A 158 11.20 -8.67 2.32
C TRP A 158 11.27 -7.88 1.02
N MET A 159 11.83 -6.67 1.04
CA MET A 159 12.02 -5.85 -0.15
C MET A 159 13.01 -6.49 -1.14
N VAL A 160 14.13 -7.03 -0.65
CA VAL A 160 15.09 -7.85 -1.42
C VAL A 160 14.36 -8.99 -2.10
N PHE A 161 13.63 -9.79 -1.32
CA PHE A 161 12.89 -10.93 -1.84
C PHE A 161 11.87 -10.48 -2.89
N ILE A 162 11.00 -9.51 -2.60
CA ILE A 162 9.91 -9.09 -3.49
C ILE A 162 10.40 -8.46 -4.79
N ASN A 163 11.46 -7.66 -4.75
CA ASN A 163 11.96 -6.99 -5.94
C ASN A 163 12.96 -7.83 -6.75
N GLY A 164 13.48 -8.92 -6.19
CA GLY A 164 14.59 -9.66 -6.81
C GLY A 164 15.86 -8.83 -6.86
N TRP A 165 16.08 -8.02 -5.82
CA TRP A 165 17.19 -7.09 -5.71
C TRP A 165 18.36 -7.67 -4.91
N SER A 166 19.53 -7.06 -5.02
CA SER A 166 20.58 -7.26 -4.02
C SER A 166 20.23 -6.56 -2.70
N THR A 167 20.88 -6.95 -1.60
CA THR A 167 20.74 -6.24 -0.32
C THR A 167 21.19 -4.78 -0.44
N GLU A 168 22.23 -4.51 -1.23
CA GLU A 168 22.74 -3.16 -1.48
C GLU A 168 21.71 -2.28 -2.20
N ASP A 169 21.07 -2.77 -3.26
CA ASP A 169 20.00 -2.04 -3.96
C ASP A 169 18.83 -1.71 -3.04
N ALA A 170 18.45 -2.66 -2.18
CA ALA A 170 17.39 -2.48 -1.20
C ALA A 170 17.76 -1.41 -0.15
N GLN A 171 19.00 -1.41 0.35
CA GLN A 171 19.51 -0.40 1.28
C GLN A 171 19.57 0.99 0.64
N ASN A 172 20.10 1.08 -0.58
CA ASN A 172 20.15 2.31 -1.36
C ASN A 172 18.74 2.88 -1.60
N CYS A 173 17.77 2.02 -1.93
CA CYS A 173 16.37 2.43 -2.08
C CYS A 173 15.78 2.98 -0.77
N ALA A 174 16.03 2.33 0.37
CA ALA A 174 15.56 2.79 1.67
C ALA A 174 16.20 4.13 2.06
N GLN A 175 17.51 4.30 1.82
CA GLN A 175 18.22 5.55 2.09
C GLN A 175 17.72 6.69 1.20
N ALA A 176 17.53 6.45 -0.09
CA ALA A 176 16.98 7.45 -1.01
C ALA A 176 15.57 7.90 -0.59
N ALA A 177 14.74 6.96 -0.13
CA ALA A 177 13.41 7.29 0.39
C ALA A 177 13.48 8.12 1.68
N LEU A 178 14.44 7.87 2.57
CA LEU A 178 14.68 8.69 3.78
C LEU A 178 15.10 10.11 3.43
N GLN A 179 15.98 10.27 2.43
CA GLN A 179 16.37 11.59 1.93
C GLN A 179 15.18 12.33 1.32
N GLU A 180 14.41 11.67 0.45
CA GLU A 180 13.20 12.25 -0.14
C GLU A 180 12.19 12.66 0.94
N TRP A 181 11.95 11.80 1.92
CA TRP A 181 11.08 12.11 3.05
C TRP A 181 11.57 13.30 3.86
N SER A 182 12.87 13.41 4.12
CA SER A 182 13.47 14.54 4.84
C SER A 182 13.23 15.86 4.10
N LEU A 183 13.53 15.89 2.80
CA LEU A 183 13.30 17.05 1.94
C LEU A 183 11.82 17.47 1.90
N ARG A 184 10.91 16.50 1.71
CA ARG A 184 9.47 16.79 1.71
C ARG A 184 8.96 17.24 3.08
N SER A 185 9.54 16.73 4.16
CA SER A 185 9.12 17.05 5.54
C SER A 185 9.53 18.46 5.98
N ALA A 186 10.46 19.10 5.28
CA ALA A 186 10.84 20.50 5.50
C ALA A 186 9.86 21.52 4.89
N ARG A 187 8.77 21.06 4.24
CA ARG A 187 7.85 21.92 3.47
C ARG A 187 6.43 21.85 4.00
N SER A 188 5.64 22.89 3.76
CA SER A 188 4.20 22.85 4.02
C SER A 188 3.47 22.21 2.85
N TRP A 189 2.46 21.39 3.13
CA TRP A 189 1.72 20.62 2.12
C TRP A 189 0.22 20.84 2.22
N THR A 190 -0.45 20.70 1.09
CA THR A 190 -1.91 20.50 1.02
C THR A 190 -2.21 19.03 0.72
N CYS A 191 -3.36 18.55 1.21
CA CYS A 191 -3.82 17.18 1.01
C CYS A 191 -5.15 17.21 0.25
N ASP A 192 -5.15 16.60 -0.94
CA ASP A 192 -6.30 16.43 -1.81
C ASP A 192 -6.78 14.97 -1.75
N ILE A 193 -7.99 14.80 -1.24
CA ILE A 193 -8.68 13.51 -1.14
C ILE A 193 -9.99 13.48 -1.94
N SER A 194 -10.15 14.38 -2.91
CA SER A 194 -11.34 14.48 -3.77
C SER A 194 -11.70 13.15 -4.46
N TRP A 195 -10.72 12.26 -4.65
CA TRP A 195 -10.94 10.89 -5.11
C TRP A 195 -12.03 10.14 -4.32
N VAL A 196 -12.17 10.38 -3.01
CA VAL A 196 -13.19 9.71 -2.18
C VAL A 196 -14.59 10.13 -2.61
N GLU A 197 -14.83 11.43 -2.71
CA GLU A 197 -16.12 11.96 -3.14
C GLU A 197 -16.41 11.57 -4.60
N GLN A 198 -15.42 11.69 -5.49
CA GLN A 198 -15.56 11.34 -6.91
C GLN A 198 -15.85 9.84 -7.14
N THR A 199 -15.33 8.96 -6.28
CA THR A 199 -15.45 7.51 -6.46
C THR A 199 -16.62 6.91 -5.68
N PHE A 200 -16.93 7.45 -4.49
CA PHE A 200 -17.91 6.87 -3.57
C PHE A 200 -19.06 7.82 -3.21
N GLY A 201 -18.99 9.10 -3.58
CA GLY A 201 -19.96 10.11 -3.15
C GLY A 201 -19.99 10.35 -1.64
N LEU A 202 -18.89 10.00 -0.95
CA LEU A 202 -18.81 10.09 0.51
C LEU A 202 -18.25 11.47 0.93
N PRO A 203 -18.91 12.16 1.87
CA PRO A 203 -18.46 13.47 2.32
C PRO A 203 -17.23 13.36 3.23
N ILE A 204 -16.42 14.41 3.22
CA ILE A 204 -15.36 14.59 4.21
C ILE A 204 -16.00 15.17 5.47
N LEU A 205 -15.52 14.74 6.64
CA LEU A 205 -16.06 15.25 7.90
C LEU A 205 -15.79 16.77 8.03
N PRO A 206 -16.75 17.55 8.59
CA PRO A 206 -16.56 18.98 8.78
C PRO A 206 -15.34 19.33 9.64
N ASP A 207 -15.01 18.48 10.62
CA ASP A 207 -13.89 18.63 11.56
C ASP A 207 -12.63 17.84 11.15
N ALA A 208 -12.58 17.37 9.90
CA ALA A 208 -11.51 16.49 9.42
C ALA A 208 -10.12 17.11 9.58
N ARG A 209 -9.99 18.42 9.36
CA ARG A 209 -8.72 19.15 9.45
C ARG A 209 -8.22 19.21 10.90
N GLU A 210 -9.10 19.53 11.84
CA GLU A 210 -8.81 19.57 13.27
C GLU A 210 -8.38 18.18 13.77
N ARG A 211 -9.11 17.14 13.38
CA ARG A 211 -8.79 15.75 13.72
C ARG A 211 -7.42 15.32 13.16
N ALA A 212 -7.13 15.65 11.91
CA ALA A 212 -5.85 15.35 11.28
C ALA A 212 -4.70 16.09 11.97
N ALA A 213 -4.86 17.39 12.26
CA ALA A 213 -3.86 18.20 12.96
C ALA A 213 -3.60 17.70 14.40
N ALA A 214 -4.65 17.32 15.14
CA ALA A 214 -4.50 16.72 16.47
C ALA A 214 -3.72 15.40 16.40
N ARG A 215 -4.05 14.55 15.43
CA ARG A 215 -3.35 13.26 15.22
C ARG A 215 -1.89 13.47 14.81
N GLN A 216 -1.62 14.47 13.98
CA GLN A 216 -0.27 14.83 13.58
C GLN A 216 0.58 15.21 14.80
N LYS A 217 0.09 16.10 15.67
CA LYS A 217 0.79 16.50 16.90
C LYS A 217 1.16 15.28 17.74
N ASN A 218 0.23 14.34 17.91
CA ASN A 218 0.48 13.11 18.66
C ASN A 218 1.56 12.23 18.00
N LEU A 219 1.50 12.03 16.68
CA LEU A 219 2.48 11.21 15.95
C LEU A 219 3.89 11.83 15.97
N VAL A 220 3.99 13.16 15.82
CA VAL A 220 5.26 13.87 15.95
C VAL A 220 5.81 13.77 17.38
N GLY A 221 4.95 13.87 18.40
CA GLY A 221 5.34 13.67 19.80
C GLY A 221 5.90 12.27 20.06
N LEU A 222 5.22 11.23 19.57
CA LEU A 222 5.68 9.84 19.67
C LEU A 222 7.03 9.63 18.95
N ALA A 223 7.17 10.13 17.73
CA ALA A 223 8.43 10.01 16.99
C ALA A 223 9.59 10.67 17.74
N ARG A 224 9.38 11.86 18.33
CA ARG A 224 10.40 12.52 19.14
C ARG A 224 10.85 11.67 20.33
N GLN A 225 9.92 11.01 21.02
CA GLN A 225 10.25 10.11 22.14
C GLN A 225 11.04 8.89 21.66
N THR A 226 10.66 8.30 20.52
CA THR A 226 11.35 7.13 19.98
C THR A 226 12.79 7.43 19.55
N TYR A 227 13.04 8.59 18.93
CA TYR A 227 14.35 8.92 18.37
C TYR A 227 15.26 9.75 19.29
N TYR A 228 14.70 10.56 20.19
CA TYR A 228 15.46 11.45 21.09
C TYR A 228 15.26 11.13 22.58
N GLY A 229 14.42 10.15 22.92
CA GLY A 229 14.13 9.73 24.30
C GLY A 229 14.85 8.45 24.73
N LYS A 230 15.81 7.94 23.93
CA LYS A 230 16.72 6.89 24.38
C LYS A 230 17.86 7.55 25.18
N PRO A 231 18.20 7.04 26.37
CA PRO A 231 19.31 7.56 27.18
C PRO A 231 20.65 7.49 26.45
#